data_AF-A0AAF5D589-F1
#
_entry.id   AF-A0AAF5D589-F1
#
_cell.length_a   1.000
_cell.length_b   1.000
_cell.length_c   1.000
_cell.angle_alpha   90.00
_cell.angle_beta   90.00
_cell.angle_gamma   90.00
#
_symmetry.space_group_name_H-M   'P 1'
#
loop_
_entity.id
_entity.type
_entity.pdbx_description
1 polymer ?
#
loop_
_entity_poly.entity_id
_entity_poly.type
_entity_poly.pdbx_seq_one_letter_code
_entity_poly.pdbx_strand_id
1 'polypeptide(L)'
;MNCPPKYRDLGTFYKYYSGIDKAPYLTIFIGGNHEASSYLAELPYGGWVAPNIYYMGFSSVVEFAGLRIAGLSGIFNNFNYNKGHFECVPFTRETTISIYHVRSIDIFRLKQLEDSGKIDIMITHDWPCGITKFGNEEELLKIKPYFRNDIMANKLGNPHTMELLNMLKPSYWFSAHMHVKFAALVNHENDTFTRFLALDKPIPGRQFLQFLEIPVKEGAEKILKYDECWLSILQNTDHLTVISNHDNYMPNSYSTTERYDFKPTEEEKLKVREIFSNNYNIPKDFLMTAPPHIEDNTDSLDQKRGLSYENPQTTNFCEKLNIIDINKIFYQKANINYQGIPHYKLSGHFHDALNSQILIEDLSD
;
A
#
# COMPACT_ATOMS: atom_id res chain seq x y z
N MET A 1 -12.15 0.49 7.71
CA MET A 1 -13.19 0.60 6.66
C MET A 1 -14.15 1.73 6.98
N ASN A 2 -14.21 2.73 6.11
CA ASN A 2 -15.18 3.81 6.16
C ASN A 2 -16.19 3.65 5.02
N CYS A 3 -17.27 2.94 5.31
CA CYS A 3 -18.43 2.82 4.43
C CYS A 3 -19.74 2.95 5.25
N PRO A 4 -20.87 3.28 4.59
CA PRO A 4 -22.18 3.28 5.23
C PRO A 4 -22.47 1.94 5.94
N PRO A 5 -23.11 1.93 7.12
CA PRO A 5 -23.32 0.71 7.91
C PRO A 5 -23.94 -0.46 7.13
N LYS A 6 -24.87 -0.18 6.20
CA LYS A 6 -25.52 -1.19 5.36
C LYS A 6 -24.60 -1.95 4.39
N TYR A 7 -23.37 -1.47 4.19
CA TYR A 7 -22.35 -2.13 3.35
C TYR A 7 -21.23 -2.75 4.18
N ARG A 8 -21.33 -2.73 5.52
CA ARG A 8 -20.36 -3.38 6.40
C ARG A 8 -20.73 -4.84 6.51
N ASP A 9 -20.16 -5.60 5.60
CA ASP A 9 -20.21 -7.06 5.59
C ASP A 9 -18.81 -7.59 5.92
N LEU A 10 -18.74 -8.71 6.65
CA LEU A 10 -17.46 -9.37 6.95
C LEU A 10 -16.79 -9.85 5.67
N GLY A 11 -17.60 -10.22 4.67
CA GLY A 11 -17.12 -10.83 3.44
C GLY A 11 -16.35 -12.12 3.72
N THR A 12 -15.41 -12.46 2.83
CA THR A 12 -14.72 -13.76 2.88
C THR A 12 -13.22 -13.67 3.17
N PHE A 13 -12.67 -12.46 3.35
CA PHE A 13 -11.23 -12.30 3.58
C PHE A 13 -10.74 -13.05 4.83
N TYR A 14 -11.59 -13.18 5.85
CA TYR A 14 -11.26 -13.92 7.08
C TYR A 14 -10.84 -15.37 6.80
N LYS A 15 -11.35 -16.00 5.73
CA LYS A 15 -11.00 -17.37 5.34
C LYS A 15 -9.55 -17.47 4.86
N TYR A 16 -9.06 -16.47 4.13
CA TYR A 16 -7.66 -16.39 3.73
C TYR A 16 -6.75 -16.05 4.92
N TYR A 17 -7.18 -15.10 5.76
CA TYR A 17 -6.42 -14.72 6.96
C TYR A 17 -6.21 -15.90 7.93
N SER A 18 -7.25 -16.71 8.13
CA SER A 18 -7.22 -17.90 8.99
C SER A 18 -6.60 -19.14 8.36
N GLY A 19 -6.30 -19.12 7.06
CA GLY A 19 -5.76 -20.28 6.33
C GLY A 19 -6.80 -21.32 5.89
N ILE A 20 -8.10 -21.07 6.11
CA ILE A 20 -9.20 -21.91 5.59
C ILE A 20 -9.14 -21.98 4.06
N ASP A 21 -8.91 -20.82 3.42
CA ASP A 21 -8.72 -20.70 1.98
C ASP A 21 -7.28 -20.22 1.68
N LYS A 22 -6.75 -20.62 0.52
CA LYS A 22 -5.44 -20.16 0.02
C LYS A 22 -5.65 -19.41 -1.30
N ALA A 23 -5.00 -18.25 -1.45
CA ALA A 23 -5.07 -17.52 -2.71
C ALA A 23 -4.31 -18.31 -3.80
N PRO A 24 -4.94 -18.63 -4.95
CA PRO A 24 -4.34 -19.49 -5.97
C PRO A 24 -3.22 -18.79 -6.77
N TYR A 25 -3.19 -17.46 -6.71
CA TYR A 25 -2.20 -16.63 -7.40
C TYR A 25 -1.68 -15.56 -6.45
N LEU A 26 -0.42 -15.16 -6.67
CA LEU A 26 0.13 -14.00 -5.99
C LEU A 26 -0.77 -12.78 -6.25
N THR A 27 -1.30 -12.20 -5.19
CA THR A 27 -2.16 -11.02 -5.22
C THR A 27 -1.43 -9.88 -4.52
N ILE A 28 -1.05 -8.87 -5.29
CA ILE A 28 -0.45 -7.64 -4.76
C ILE A 28 -1.53 -6.56 -4.74
N PHE A 29 -1.69 -5.85 -3.63
CA PHE A 29 -2.70 -4.79 -3.52
C PHE A 29 -2.23 -3.60 -2.68
N ILE A 30 -2.92 -2.48 -2.88
CA ILE A 30 -2.81 -1.25 -2.09
C ILE A 30 -4.12 -1.02 -1.32
N GLY A 31 -4.06 -0.21 -0.27
CA GLY A 31 -5.19 0.15 0.57
C GLY A 31 -5.93 1.38 0.06
N GLY A 32 -7.18 1.50 0.46
CA GLY A 32 -8.04 2.66 0.30
C GLY A 32 -8.96 2.82 1.51
N ASN A 33 -10.11 3.46 1.30
CA ASN A 33 -11.09 3.71 2.37
C ASN A 33 -11.99 2.51 2.69
N HIS A 34 -12.03 1.50 1.83
CA HIS A 34 -12.89 0.33 1.97
C HIS A 34 -12.20 -0.86 2.63
N GLU A 35 -10.91 -0.76 2.90
CA GLU A 35 -10.11 -1.84 3.48
C GLU A 35 -10.10 -1.78 5.02
N ALA A 36 -9.57 -2.84 5.64
CA ALA A 36 -9.37 -2.92 7.09
C ALA A 36 -8.14 -2.09 7.51
N SER A 37 -8.25 -0.77 7.48
CA SER A 37 -7.13 0.16 7.74
C SER A 37 -6.40 -0.08 9.06
N SER A 38 -7.09 -0.57 10.10
CA SER A 38 -6.44 -0.93 11.37
C SER A 38 -5.45 -2.07 11.21
N TYR A 39 -5.79 -3.08 10.41
CA TYR A 39 -4.90 -4.20 10.12
C TYR A 39 -3.81 -3.79 9.13
N LEU A 40 -4.15 -3.03 8.08
CA LEU A 40 -3.15 -2.53 7.12
C LEU A 40 -2.11 -1.59 7.77
N ALA A 41 -2.48 -0.85 8.81
CA ALA A 41 -1.56 0.00 9.57
C ALA A 41 -0.52 -0.80 10.39
N GLU A 42 -0.68 -2.12 10.52
CA GLU A 42 0.35 -3.00 11.08
C GLU A 42 1.53 -3.22 10.11
N LEU A 43 1.30 -2.98 8.81
CA LEU A 43 2.25 -3.24 7.72
C LEU A 43 2.54 -1.94 6.93
N PRO A 44 3.02 -0.87 7.57
CA PRO A 44 3.19 0.46 6.95
C PRO A 44 4.18 0.43 5.77
N TYR A 45 5.14 -0.50 5.78
CA TYR A 45 6.14 -0.70 4.73
C TYR A 45 5.80 -1.86 3.77
N GLY A 46 4.61 -2.44 3.92
CA GLY A 46 4.15 -3.62 3.19
C GLY A 46 4.46 -4.94 3.91
N GLY A 47 3.79 -6.00 3.47
CA GLY A 47 3.91 -7.35 4.04
C GLY A 47 2.76 -8.25 3.64
N TRP A 48 2.87 -9.53 3.97
CA TRP A 48 1.84 -10.51 3.73
C TRP A 48 0.68 -10.30 4.70
N VAL A 49 -0.53 -10.19 4.14
CA VAL A 49 -1.78 -10.12 4.93
C VAL A 49 -2.48 -11.47 5.04
N ALA A 50 -2.07 -12.41 4.20
CA ALA A 50 -2.46 -13.82 4.16
C ALA A 50 -1.48 -14.54 3.20
N PRO A 51 -1.44 -15.89 3.19
CA PRO A 51 -0.67 -16.62 2.19
C PRO A 51 -0.99 -16.16 0.76
N ASN A 52 0.05 -15.80 0.00
CA ASN A 52 -0.03 -15.28 -1.37
C ASN A 52 -0.76 -13.94 -1.57
N ILE A 53 -1.09 -13.20 -0.50
CA ILE A 53 -1.69 -11.87 -0.59
C ILE A 53 -0.76 -10.84 0.08
N TYR A 54 -0.16 -9.98 -0.73
CA TYR A 54 0.82 -8.99 -0.31
C TYR A 54 0.24 -7.57 -0.36
N TYR A 55 0.27 -6.87 0.78
CA TYR A 55 -0.06 -5.47 0.88
C TYR A 55 1.19 -4.60 0.64
N MET A 56 1.07 -3.57 -0.16
CA MET A 56 2.19 -2.67 -0.51
C MET A 56 2.50 -1.58 0.54
N GLY A 57 1.84 -1.56 1.70
CA GLY A 57 2.07 -0.50 2.68
C GLY A 57 1.47 0.85 2.29
N PHE A 58 1.83 1.91 2.99
CA PHE A 58 1.40 3.27 2.65
C PHE A 58 1.94 3.70 1.29
N SER A 59 3.22 3.42 1.05
CA SER A 59 3.85 3.43 -0.27
C SER A 59 4.99 2.42 -0.28
N SER A 60 5.21 1.76 -1.42
CA SER A 60 6.39 0.92 -1.63
C SER A 60 6.68 0.67 -3.10
N VAL A 61 7.87 0.11 -3.36
CA VAL A 61 8.20 -0.53 -4.63
C VAL A 61 8.64 -1.96 -4.36
N VAL A 62 8.11 -2.90 -5.13
CA VAL A 62 8.48 -4.31 -5.13
C VAL A 62 8.80 -4.76 -6.54
N GLU A 63 9.56 -5.84 -6.66
CA GLU A 63 9.88 -6.47 -7.93
C GLU A 63 9.23 -7.84 -8.05
N PHE A 64 8.67 -8.14 -9.21
CA PHE A 64 8.14 -9.47 -9.53
C PHE A 64 8.41 -9.81 -10.99
N ALA A 65 9.02 -10.96 -11.25
CA ALA A 65 9.41 -11.37 -12.62
C ALA A 65 10.21 -10.28 -13.38
N GLY A 66 11.03 -9.52 -12.67
CA GLY A 66 11.83 -8.41 -13.20
C GLY A 66 11.05 -7.13 -13.50
N LEU A 67 9.75 -7.05 -13.18
CA LEU A 67 8.95 -5.84 -13.27
C LEU A 67 9.03 -5.06 -11.97
N ARG A 68 9.27 -3.75 -12.05
CA ARG A 68 9.21 -2.84 -10.89
C ARG A 68 7.79 -2.32 -10.72
N ILE A 69 7.17 -2.64 -9.58
CA ILE A 69 5.79 -2.31 -9.25
C ILE A 69 5.80 -1.35 -8.07
N ALA A 70 5.41 -0.10 -8.33
CA ALA A 70 5.24 0.93 -7.31
C ALA A 70 3.78 1.03 -6.87
N GLY A 71 3.55 1.28 -5.59
CA GLY A 71 2.23 1.34 -4.98
C GLY A 71 2.09 2.55 -4.06
N LEU A 72 0.92 3.19 -4.10
CA LEU A 72 0.51 4.25 -3.19
C LEU A 72 -0.90 3.96 -2.67
N SER A 73 -0.99 3.62 -1.40
CA SER A 73 -2.26 3.40 -0.72
C SER A 73 -2.90 4.73 -0.31
N GLY A 74 -4.23 4.77 -0.36
CA GLY A 74 -5.01 5.80 0.28
C GLY A 74 -5.57 6.90 -0.63
N ILE A 75 -6.25 7.85 0.01
CA ILE A 75 -6.95 8.96 -0.64
C ILE A 75 -6.27 10.27 -0.28
N PHE A 76 -6.19 11.21 -1.22
CA PHE A 76 -5.70 12.54 -0.94
C PHE A 76 -6.67 13.31 -0.03
N ASN A 77 -6.12 13.95 1.00
CA ASN A 77 -6.85 14.90 1.81
C ASN A 77 -5.94 16.06 2.21
N ASN A 78 -6.26 17.26 1.75
CA ASN A 78 -5.44 18.45 1.96
C ASN A 78 -5.13 18.73 3.45
N PHE A 79 -6.09 18.50 4.36
CA PHE A 79 -5.91 18.78 5.79
C PHE A 79 -4.94 17.83 6.48
N ASN A 80 -4.74 16.63 5.93
CA ASN A 80 -3.84 15.63 6.53
C ASN A 80 -2.57 15.40 5.71
N TYR A 81 -2.48 15.96 4.51
CA TYR A 81 -1.39 15.69 3.58
C TYR A 81 -0.01 15.99 4.19
N ASN A 82 0.17 17.14 4.84
CA ASN A 82 1.46 17.51 5.43
C ASN A 82 1.68 16.92 6.83
N LYS A 83 0.81 16.07 7.35
CA LYS A 83 1.00 15.48 8.69
C LYS A 83 1.85 14.21 8.62
N GLY A 84 2.13 13.66 9.79
CA GLY A 84 2.54 12.27 9.91
C GLY A 84 1.39 11.29 9.74
N HIS A 85 1.70 10.00 9.59
CA HIS A 85 0.76 8.94 9.97
C HIS A 85 0.77 8.84 11.49
N PHE A 86 -0.34 9.13 12.16
CA PHE A 86 -0.42 9.23 13.62
C PHE A 86 -1.59 8.49 14.24
N GLU A 87 -2.50 7.99 13.41
CA GLU A 87 -3.73 7.33 13.80
C GLU A 87 -3.43 6.01 14.51
N CYS A 88 -3.80 5.93 15.79
CA CYS A 88 -3.67 4.73 16.59
C CYS A 88 -4.96 4.45 17.38
N VAL A 89 -5.09 3.23 17.86
CA VAL A 89 -6.25 2.83 18.68
C VAL A 89 -6.21 3.48 20.06
N PRO A 90 -7.37 3.80 20.66
CA PRO A 90 -8.70 3.70 20.08
C PRO A 90 -8.96 4.77 19.02
N PHE A 91 -9.48 4.34 17.87
CA PHE A 91 -9.83 5.28 16.80
C PHE A 91 -11.07 6.10 17.18
N THR A 92 -10.95 7.41 16.98
CA THR A 92 -12.10 8.31 16.87
C THR A 92 -12.71 8.21 15.47
N ARG A 93 -13.86 8.88 15.26
CA ARG A 93 -14.47 8.98 13.93
C ARG A 93 -13.53 9.63 12.92
N GLU A 94 -12.81 10.66 13.34
CA GLU A 94 -11.88 11.43 12.52
C GLU A 94 -10.67 10.57 12.14
N THR A 95 -10.08 9.85 13.10
CA THR A 95 -8.89 9.01 12.87
C THR A 95 -9.21 7.74 12.09
N THR A 96 -10.45 7.22 12.20
CA THR A 96 -10.94 6.14 11.31
C THR A 96 -10.98 6.56 9.84
N ILE A 97 -11.10 7.85 9.58
CA ILE A 97 -11.09 8.44 8.23
C ILE A 97 -9.66 8.79 7.82
N SER A 98 -8.90 9.45 8.70
CA SER A 98 -7.59 9.96 8.32
C SER A 98 -6.50 8.90 8.18
N ILE A 99 -6.68 7.71 8.77
CA ILE A 99 -5.73 6.58 8.68
C ILE A 99 -5.43 6.11 7.26
N TYR A 100 -6.36 6.25 6.32
CA TYR A 100 -6.14 5.87 4.91
C TYR A 100 -5.82 7.08 4.02
N HIS A 101 -5.60 8.26 4.59
CA HIS A 101 -5.22 9.42 3.79
C HIS A 101 -3.74 9.36 3.43
N VAL A 102 -3.39 9.70 2.20
CA VAL A 102 -1.99 9.87 1.74
C VAL A 102 -1.30 10.97 2.54
N ARG A 103 0.00 10.80 2.85
CA ARG A 103 0.86 11.82 3.44
C ARG A 103 1.92 12.31 2.45
N SER A 104 2.47 13.50 2.73
CA SER A 104 3.50 14.14 1.93
C SER A 104 4.77 13.28 1.83
N ILE A 105 5.12 12.57 2.91
CA ILE A 105 6.26 11.64 2.93
C ILE A 105 6.10 10.48 1.94
N ASP A 106 4.87 9.97 1.76
CA ASP A 106 4.60 8.85 0.84
C ASP A 106 4.88 9.28 -0.61
N ILE A 107 4.36 10.45 -1.00
CA ILE A 107 4.64 11.07 -2.30
C ILE A 107 6.11 11.43 -2.44
N PHE A 108 6.70 12.03 -1.41
CA PHE A 108 8.07 12.51 -1.44
C PHE A 108 9.06 11.39 -1.70
N ARG A 109 8.90 10.24 -1.03
CA ARG A 109 9.73 9.05 -1.24
C ARG A 109 9.59 8.52 -2.66
N LEU A 110 8.36 8.44 -3.19
CA LEU A 110 8.12 8.00 -4.57
C LEU A 110 8.77 8.94 -5.60
N LYS A 111 8.81 10.26 -5.34
CA LYS A 111 9.53 11.20 -6.21
C LYS A 111 11.05 10.95 -6.24
N GLN A 112 11.63 10.37 -5.18
CA GLN A 112 13.06 10.01 -5.16
C GLN A 112 13.39 8.79 -6.03
N LEU A 113 12.41 8.22 -6.74
CA LEU A 113 12.63 7.18 -7.74
C LEU A 113 12.93 7.74 -9.13
N GLU A 114 12.90 9.07 -9.32
CA GLU A 114 13.34 9.70 -10.56
C GLU A 114 14.76 9.23 -10.90
N ASP A 115 14.99 8.86 -12.16
CA ASP A 115 16.25 8.30 -12.66
C ASP A 115 16.75 6.99 -11.99
N SER A 116 15.94 6.36 -11.12
CA SER A 116 16.30 5.08 -10.47
C SER A 116 16.20 3.85 -11.38
N GLY A 117 15.91 4.06 -12.67
CA GLY A 117 15.51 3.03 -13.62
C GLY A 117 14.00 3.01 -13.87
N LYS A 118 13.56 2.21 -14.84
CA LYS A 118 12.17 2.18 -15.30
C LYS A 118 11.23 1.61 -14.24
N ILE A 119 10.16 2.32 -13.91
CA ILE A 119 9.00 1.77 -13.20
C ILE A 119 8.07 1.17 -14.24
N ASP A 120 7.70 -0.10 -14.13
CA ASP A 120 6.83 -0.74 -15.13
C ASP A 120 5.36 -0.48 -14.81
N ILE A 121 4.99 -0.61 -13.54
CA ILE A 121 3.62 -0.50 -13.06
C ILE A 121 3.58 0.44 -11.87
N MET A 122 2.67 1.41 -11.90
CA MET A 122 2.28 2.21 -10.74
C MET A 122 0.82 1.92 -10.38
N ILE A 123 0.54 1.67 -9.11
CA ILE A 123 -0.80 1.40 -8.60
C ILE A 123 -1.14 2.46 -7.56
N THR A 124 -2.21 3.22 -7.78
CA THR A 124 -2.70 4.24 -6.82
C THR A 124 -4.18 4.09 -6.60
N HIS A 125 -4.64 4.26 -5.36
CA HIS A 125 -6.08 4.13 -5.11
C HIS A 125 -6.84 5.29 -5.77
N ASP A 126 -6.38 6.51 -5.51
CA ASP A 126 -6.84 7.72 -6.19
C ASP A 126 -6.33 7.85 -7.62
N TRP A 127 -7.09 8.56 -8.45
CA TRP A 127 -6.67 8.92 -9.81
C TRP A 127 -5.66 10.07 -9.78
N PRO A 128 -4.72 10.13 -10.73
CA PRO A 128 -3.97 11.35 -11.00
C PRO A 128 -4.91 12.49 -11.39
N CYS A 129 -4.83 13.60 -10.67
CA CYS A 129 -5.68 14.74 -10.99
C CYS A 129 -5.40 15.26 -12.40
N GLY A 130 -6.46 15.45 -13.19
CA GLY A 130 -6.37 15.85 -14.60
C GLY A 130 -6.18 14.70 -15.59
N ILE A 131 -6.10 13.44 -15.14
CA ILE A 131 -5.93 12.28 -16.04
C ILE A 131 -7.05 12.13 -17.07
N THR A 132 -8.22 12.70 -16.79
CA THR A 132 -9.38 12.67 -17.69
C THR A 132 -9.11 13.34 -19.03
N LYS A 133 -8.19 14.31 -19.07
CA LYS A 133 -7.76 15.02 -20.29
C LYS A 133 -7.05 14.12 -21.30
N PHE A 134 -6.56 12.96 -20.86
CA PHE A 134 -5.79 12.01 -21.67
C PHE A 134 -6.64 10.83 -22.14
N GLY A 135 -7.95 10.86 -21.91
CA GLY A 135 -8.90 9.85 -22.36
C GLY A 135 -10.21 10.49 -22.84
N ASN A 136 -11.28 9.69 -22.91
CA ASN A 136 -12.59 10.18 -23.35
C ASN A 136 -13.37 10.85 -22.21
N GLU A 137 -12.99 12.09 -21.86
CA GLU A 137 -13.62 12.89 -20.80
C GLU A 137 -15.14 13.06 -21.03
N GLU A 138 -15.58 13.20 -22.29
CA GLU A 138 -16.98 13.34 -22.64
C GLU A 138 -17.80 12.08 -22.31
N GLU A 139 -17.27 10.90 -22.63
CA GLU A 139 -17.89 9.62 -22.28
C GLU A 139 -17.92 9.39 -20.77
N LEU A 140 -16.82 9.71 -20.08
CA LEU A 140 -16.78 9.68 -18.62
C LEU A 140 -17.89 10.55 -18.01
N LEU A 141 -18.07 11.78 -18.51
CA LEU A 141 -19.10 12.69 -18.04
C LEU A 141 -20.52 12.28 -18.44
N LYS A 142 -20.72 11.47 -19.48
CA LYS A 142 -22.02 10.84 -19.77
C LYS A 142 -22.37 9.80 -18.71
N ILE A 143 -21.40 9.00 -18.29
CA ILE A 143 -21.59 7.95 -17.26
C ILE A 143 -21.68 8.55 -15.85
N LYS A 144 -20.87 9.59 -15.58
CA LYS A 144 -20.70 10.23 -14.27
C LYS A 144 -20.79 11.76 -14.39
N PRO A 145 -21.99 12.33 -14.68
CA PRO A 145 -22.13 13.78 -14.89
C PRO A 145 -21.69 14.65 -13.71
N TYR A 146 -21.74 14.10 -12.49
CA TYR A 146 -21.37 14.80 -11.26
C TYR A 146 -19.86 15.07 -11.14
N PHE A 147 -19.00 14.39 -11.91
CA PHE A 147 -17.57 14.71 -11.96
C PHE A 147 -17.25 16.03 -12.67
N ARG A 148 -18.20 16.63 -13.40
CA ARG A 148 -17.96 17.83 -14.23
C ARG A 148 -17.29 18.95 -13.45
N ASN A 149 -17.81 19.29 -12.27
CA ASN A 149 -17.28 20.39 -11.48
C ASN A 149 -15.88 20.09 -10.94
N ASP A 150 -15.64 18.87 -10.46
CA ASP A 150 -14.33 18.47 -9.93
C ASP A 150 -13.27 18.37 -11.02
N ILE A 151 -13.65 17.92 -12.23
CA ILE A 151 -12.75 17.92 -13.39
C ILE A 151 -12.42 19.35 -13.81
N MET A 152 -13.43 20.22 -13.95
CA MET A 152 -13.22 21.63 -14.33
C MET A 152 -12.36 22.38 -13.31
N ALA A 153 -12.52 22.09 -12.02
CA ALA A 153 -11.74 22.68 -10.94
C ALA A 153 -10.37 22.01 -10.74
N ASN A 154 -10.05 20.96 -11.51
CA ASN A 154 -8.85 20.12 -11.34
C ASN A 154 -8.70 19.62 -9.89
N LYS A 155 -9.77 19.00 -9.37
CA LYS A 155 -9.89 18.45 -8.01
C LYS A 155 -10.28 16.97 -7.98
N LEU A 156 -10.54 16.35 -9.13
CA LEU A 156 -10.88 14.93 -9.20
C LEU A 156 -9.61 14.08 -9.02
N GLY A 157 -9.46 13.46 -7.86
CA GLY A 157 -8.34 12.58 -7.52
C GLY A 157 -7.24 13.29 -6.72
N ASN A 158 -6.01 12.78 -6.81
CA ASN A 158 -4.88 13.26 -6.03
C ASN A 158 -4.04 14.27 -6.85
N PRO A 159 -3.93 15.54 -6.39
CA PRO A 159 -3.25 16.61 -7.12
C PRO A 159 -1.73 16.41 -7.24
N HIS A 160 -1.12 15.52 -6.44
CA HIS A 160 0.32 15.29 -6.44
C HIS A 160 0.77 14.12 -7.33
N THR A 161 -0.17 13.32 -7.81
CA THR A 161 0.17 12.08 -8.54
C THR A 161 0.30 12.25 -10.05
N MET A 162 -0.24 13.33 -10.63
CA MET A 162 0.03 13.66 -12.04
C MET A 162 1.50 14.09 -12.24
N GLU A 163 2.03 14.88 -11.31
CA GLU A 163 3.45 15.22 -11.28
C GLU A 163 4.31 13.95 -11.17
N LEU A 164 3.93 13.04 -10.26
CA LEU A 164 4.62 11.76 -10.08
C LEU A 164 4.57 10.88 -11.35
N LEU A 165 3.43 10.87 -12.06
CA LEU A 165 3.28 10.18 -13.34
C LEU A 165 4.25 10.72 -14.39
N ASN A 166 4.34 12.04 -14.52
CA ASN A 166 5.22 12.69 -15.49
C ASN A 166 6.70 12.53 -15.14
N MET A 167 7.02 12.41 -13.85
CA MET A 167 8.38 12.19 -13.34
C MET A 167 8.84 10.74 -13.57
N LEU A 168 8.06 9.76 -13.12
CA LEU A 168 8.44 8.34 -13.15
C LEU A 168 8.15 7.64 -14.49
N LYS A 169 7.23 8.20 -15.29
CA LYS A 169 6.86 7.73 -16.64
C LYS A 169 6.61 6.22 -16.70
N PRO A 170 5.79 5.64 -15.81
CA PRO A 170 5.62 4.19 -15.77
C PRO A 170 4.93 3.67 -17.03
N SER A 171 5.17 2.41 -17.42
CA SER A 171 4.50 1.85 -18.61
C SER A 171 2.98 1.72 -18.42
N TYR A 172 2.58 1.42 -17.19
CA TYR A 172 1.19 1.29 -16.78
C TYR A 172 0.92 2.06 -15.50
N TRP A 173 -0.26 2.70 -15.43
CA TRP A 173 -0.77 3.31 -14.21
C TRP A 173 -2.18 2.80 -13.95
N PHE A 174 -2.38 2.12 -12.82
CA PHE A 174 -3.67 1.55 -12.45
C PHE A 174 -4.28 2.29 -11.27
N SER A 175 -5.57 2.60 -11.37
CA SER A 175 -6.30 3.22 -10.26
C SER A 175 -7.69 2.66 -10.04
N ALA A 176 -8.26 3.00 -8.87
CA ALA A 176 -9.60 2.57 -8.49
C ALA A 176 -10.41 3.77 -8.00
N HIS A 177 -11.12 3.62 -6.88
CA HIS A 177 -11.85 4.67 -6.15
C HIS A 177 -13.05 5.33 -6.85
N MET A 178 -12.93 5.80 -8.09
CA MET A 178 -13.99 6.53 -8.80
C MET A 178 -15.12 5.64 -9.33
N HIS A 179 -14.96 4.32 -9.25
CA HIS A 179 -16.01 3.34 -9.53
C HIS A 179 -16.63 3.54 -10.93
N VAL A 180 -15.74 3.60 -11.92
CA VAL A 180 -16.04 3.68 -13.35
C VAL A 180 -14.79 3.24 -14.10
N LYS A 181 -14.96 2.42 -15.14
CA LYS A 181 -13.85 2.10 -16.04
C LYS A 181 -13.48 3.35 -16.81
N PHE A 182 -12.19 3.67 -16.86
CA PHE A 182 -11.68 4.78 -17.66
C PHE A 182 -10.27 4.45 -18.13
N ALA A 183 -10.03 4.62 -19.43
CA ALA A 183 -8.72 4.41 -20.04
C ALA A 183 -8.21 5.75 -20.59
N ALA A 184 -6.92 5.98 -20.41
CA ALA A 184 -6.24 7.17 -20.91
C ALA A 184 -4.81 6.83 -21.32
N LEU A 185 -4.25 7.66 -22.21
CA LEU A 185 -2.90 7.51 -22.74
C LEU A 185 -2.14 8.81 -22.53
N VAL A 186 -1.17 8.80 -21.62
CA VAL A 186 -0.31 9.97 -21.35
C VAL A 186 0.95 9.82 -22.18
N ASN A 187 1.16 10.72 -23.15
CA ASN A 187 2.38 10.75 -23.94
C ASN A 187 3.48 11.51 -23.19
N HIS A 188 4.68 10.95 -23.18
CA HIS A 188 5.88 11.57 -22.62
C HIS A 188 6.76 12.12 -23.73
N GLU A 189 7.64 13.07 -23.40
CA GLU A 189 8.50 13.76 -24.37
C GLU A 189 9.52 12.84 -25.09
N ASN A 190 9.84 11.68 -24.51
CA ASN A 190 10.81 10.72 -25.02
C ASN A 190 10.16 9.62 -25.88
N ASP A 191 9.04 9.90 -26.54
CA ASP A 191 8.24 8.97 -27.34
C ASP A 191 7.74 7.72 -26.58
N THR A 192 7.84 7.73 -25.25
CA THR A 192 7.21 6.72 -24.39
C THR A 192 5.83 7.20 -23.93
N PHE A 193 5.06 6.30 -23.35
CA PHE A 193 3.71 6.62 -22.89
C PHE A 193 3.31 5.77 -21.71
N THR A 194 2.50 6.37 -20.82
CA THR A 194 1.86 5.67 -19.71
C THR A 194 0.44 5.30 -20.11
N ARG A 195 0.13 4.00 -20.05
CA ARG A 195 -1.24 3.50 -20.20
C ARG A 195 -1.96 3.56 -18.86
N PHE A 196 -2.86 4.52 -18.72
CA PHE A 196 -3.70 4.62 -17.54
C PHE A 196 -4.96 3.76 -17.69
N LEU A 197 -5.29 2.99 -16.66
CA LEU A 197 -6.56 2.28 -16.57
C LEU A 197 -7.12 2.34 -15.14
N ALA A 198 -8.33 2.85 -15.03
CA ALA A 198 -9.16 2.70 -13.84
C ALA A 198 -10.26 1.68 -14.05
N LEU A 199 -10.63 0.95 -13.00
CA LEU A 199 -11.65 -0.09 -13.02
C LEU A 199 -12.90 0.31 -12.19
N ASP A 200 -14.04 -0.30 -12.53
CA ASP A 200 -15.32 -0.09 -11.83
C ASP A 200 -15.44 -1.01 -10.59
N LYS A 201 -16.54 -0.89 -9.83
CA LYS A 201 -16.87 -1.73 -8.67
C LYS A 201 -17.05 -3.20 -9.08
N PRO A 202 -16.64 -4.16 -8.22
CA PRO A 202 -16.84 -5.59 -8.43
C PRO A 202 -18.29 -6.01 -8.20
N ILE A 203 -19.20 -5.52 -9.04
CA ILE A 203 -20.62 -5.86 -9.03
C ILE A 203 -21.08 -6.29 -10.44
N PRO A 204 -22.15 -7.09 -10.55
CA PRO A 204 -22.64 -7.57 -11.85
C PRO A 204 -22.86 -6.47 -12.88
N GLY A 205 -22.45 -6.71 -14.13
CA GLY A 205 -22.61 -5.79 -15.25
C GLY A 205 -21.63 -4.61 -15.28
N ARG A 206 -20.65 -4.56 -14.37
CA ARG A 206 -19.60 -3.54 -14.35
C ARG A 206 -18.26 -4.08 -14.83
N GLN A 207 -17.44 -3.19 -15.38
CA GLN A 207 -16.13 -3.54 -15.92
C GLN A 207 -15.05 -3.39 -14.84
N PHE A 208 -15.01 -4.35 -13.91
CA PHE A 208 -14.13 -4.33 -12.74
C PHE A 208 -12.88 -5.22 -12.87
N LEU A 209 -12.79 -6.00 -13.95
CA LEU A 209 -11.69 -6.93 -14.19
C LEU A 209 -11.13 -6.71 -15.59
N GLN A 210 -9.79 -6.68 -15.69
CA GLN A 210 -9.06 -6.59 -16.94
C GLN A 210 -7.86 -7.52 -16.86
N PHE A 211 -7.72 -8.38 -17.87
CA PHE A 211 -6.53 -9.19 -18.07
C PHE A 211 -5.58 -8.43 -19.00
N LEU A 212 -4.29 -8.43 -18.66
CA LEU A 212 -3.22 -7.80 -19.40
C LEU A 212 -2.05 -8.77 -19.49
N GLU A 213 -1.43 -8.84 -20.66
CA GLU A 213 -0.18 -9.55 -20.88
C GLU A 213 0.94 -8.52 -20.86
N ILE A 214 1.81 -8.61 -19.86
CA ILE A 214 2.96 -7.72 -19.72
C ILE A 214 4.22 -8.55 -19.99
N PRO A 215 5.03 -8.19 -21.01
CA PRO A 215 6.20 -8.96 -21.36
C PRO A 215 7.24 -8.90 -20.23
N VAL A 216 7.74 -10.08 -19.86
CA VAL A 216 8.85 -10.25 -18.91
C VAL A 216 10.00 -10.97 -19.62
N LYS A 217 11.20 -10.90 -19.05
CA LYS A 217 12.35 -11.64 -19.59
C LYS A 217 12.09 -13.14 -19.48
N GLU A 218 12.51 -13.90 -20.50
CA GLU A 218 12.46 -15.36 -20.45
C GLU A 218 13.30 -15.87 -19.26
N GLY A 219 12.76 -16.83 -18.50
CA GLY A 219 13.40 -17.34 -17.29
C GLY A 219 13.40 -16.37 -16.11
N ALA A 220 12.67 -15.25 -16.17
CA ALA A 220 12.52 -14.37 -15.01
C ALA A 220 11.83 -15.11 -13.86
N GLU A 221 12.50 -15.12 -12.71
CA GLU A 221 12.01 -15.75 -11.49
C GLU A 221 10.73 -15.07 -10.99
N LYS A 222 9.68 -15.85 -10.77
CA LYS A 222 8.37 -15.38 -10.30
C LYS A 222 8.31 -15.31 -8.78
N ILE A 223 9.29 -14.68 -8.17
CA ILE A 223 9.36 -14.44 -6.72
C ILE A 223 9.25 -12.94 -6.46
N LEU A 224 8.49 -12.58 -5.43
CA LEU A 224 8.34 -11.20 -4.99
C LEU A 224 9.61 -10.77 -4.23
N LYS A 225 10.20 -9.65 -4.64
CA LYS A 225 11.45 -9.11 -4.09
C LYS A 225 11.26 -7.66 -3.64
N TYR A 226 12.00 -7.24 -2.63
CA TYR A 226 12.16 -5.83 -2.31
C TYR A 226 12.95 -5.12 -3.42
N ASP A 227 12.65 -3.85 -3.65
CA ASP A 227 13.38 -2.99 -4.58
C ASP A 227 14.57 -2.31 -3.89
N GLU A 228 15.80 -2.49 -4.40
CA GLU A 228 17.03 -1.96 -3.80
C GLU A 228 17.01 -0.42 -3.65
N CYS A 229 16.54 0.28 -4.69
CA CYS A 229 16.48 1.73 -4.69
C CYS A 229 15.46 2.22 -3.64
N TRP A 230 14.30 1.57 -3.54
CA TRP A 230 13.28 1.89 -2.55
C TRP A 230 13.77 1.68 -1.11
N LEU A 231 14.44 0.56 -0.84
CA LEU A 231 15.05 0.30 0.48
C LEU A 231 16.06 1.40 0.85
N SER A 232 16.86 1.85 -0.12
CA SER A 232 17.82 2.93 0.08
C SER A 232 17.12 4.28 0.34
N ILE A 233 16.03 4.58 -0.38
CA ILE A 233 15.19 5.77 -0.15
C ILE A 233 14.59 5.73 1.26
N LEU A 234 14.10 4.58 1.72
CA LEU A 234 13.58 4.43 3.07
C LEU A 234 14.65 4.75 4.12
N GLN A 235 15.86 4.20 4.01
CA GLN A 235 16.97 4.56 4.91
C GLN A 235 17.31 6.05 4.87
N ASN A 236 17.47 6.59 3.65
CA ASN A 236 17.85 7.98 3.43
C ASN A 236 16.83 8.97 4.00
N THR A 237 15.55 8.59 4.03
CA THR A 237 14.44 9.45 4.47
C THR A 237 13.84 9.04 5.81
N ASP A 238 14.48 8.13 6.56
CA ASP A 238 13.91 7.61 7.82
C ASP A 238 13.66 8.73 8.84
N HIS A 239 14.64 9.62 9.00
CA HIS A 239 14.56 10.80 9.87
C HIS A 239 13.43 11.79 9.52
N LEU A 240 12.85 11.71 8.31
CA LEU A 240 11.68 12.50 7.91
C LEU A 240 10.36 11.87 8.37
N THR A 241 10.39 10.62 8.84
CA THR A 241 9.22 9.89 9.35
C THR A 241 8.80 10.47 10.70
N VAL A 242 7.79 11.35 10.67
CA VAL A 242 7.21 11.95 11.87
C VAL A 242 5.86 11.32 12.16
N ILE A 243 5.65 10.86 13.41
CA ILE A 243 4.39 10.26 13.88
C ILE A 243 3.61 11.29 14.71
N SER A 244 3.14 12.35 14.06
CA SER A 244 2.41 13.46 14.70
C SER A 244 1.25 13.99 13.87
N ASN A 245 0.30 14.65 14.53
CA ASN A 245 -0.83 15.33 13.90
C ASN A 245 -0.53 16.80 13.54
N HIS A 246 0.74 17.23 13.68
CA HIS A 246 1.21 18.54 13.28
C HIS A 246 1.75 18.50 11.84
N ASP A 247 1.67 19.64 11.16
CA ASP A 247 2.24 19.77 9.82
C ASP A 247 3.77 19.64 9.90
N ASN A 248 4.29 18.80 9.01
CA ASN A 248 5.70 18.56 8.76
C ASN A 248 5.94 18.62 7.24
N TYR A 249 6.64 19.66 6.81
CA TYR A 249 6.88 19.90 5.39
C TYR A 249 8.11 19.12 4.93
N MET A 250 8.00 18.46 3.78
CA MET A 250 9.12 17.73 3.20
C MET A 250 10.17 18.72 2.66
N PRO A 251 11.47 18.35 2.72
CA PRO A 251 12.53 19.13 2.11
C PRO A 251 12.26 19.43 0.63
N ASN A 252 12.74 20.58 0.16
CA ASN A 252 12.59 21.00 -1.23
C ASN A 252 13.82 21.77 -1.70
N SER A 253 13.91 21.99 -3.01
CA SER A 253 15.07 22.60 -3.68
C SER A 253 15.36 24.05 -3.28
N TYR A 254 14.47 24.72 -2.53
CA TYR A 254 14.72 26.05 -2.01
C TYR A 254 15.54 26.03 -0.71
N SER A 255 15.73 24.86 -0.09
CA SER A 255 16.61 24.70 1.06
C SER A 255 18.07 24.84 0.66
N THR A 256 18.81 25.71 1.35
CA THR A 256 20.25 25.93 1.11
C THR A 256 21.14 25.09 2.01
N THR A 257 20.60 24.53 3.10
CA THR A 257 21.36 23.84 4.15
C THR A 257 21.00 22.37 4.28
N GLU A 258 19.79 21.98 3.92
CA GLU A 258 19.30 20.61 4.14
C GLU A 258 19.28 19.83 2.83
N ARG A 259 19.64 18.54 2.90
CA ARG A 259 19.48 17.61 1.79
C ARG A 259 17.99 17.58 1.41
N TYR A 260 17.68 17.85 0.15
CA TYR A 260 16.32 17.72 -0.38
C TYR A 260 16.19 16.60 -1.41
N ASP A 261 17.32 16.21 -2.02
CA ASP A 261 17.40 15.10 -2.96
C ASP A 261 17.93 13.85 -2.25
N PHE A 262 17.05 12.89 -2.06
CA PHE A 262 17.34 11.61 -1.40
C PHE A 262 17.37 10.45 -2.39
N LYS A 263 17.52 10.73 -3.70
CA LYS A 263 17.89 9.72 -4.68
C LYS A 263 19.13 8.96 -4.18
N PRO A 264 19.09 7.62 -4.13
CA PRO A 264 20.20 6.83 -3.63
C PRO A 264 21.46 6.97 -4.48
N THR A 265 22.58 7.27 -3.83
CA THR A 265 23.91 7.12 -4.45
C THR A 265 24.29 5.64 -4.57
N GLU A 266 25.29 5.30 -5.40
CA GLU A 266 25.80 3.92 -5.46
C GLU A 266 26.34 3.42 -4.11
N GLU A 267 26.90 4.31 -3.29
CA GLU A 267 27.38 3.95 -1.94
C GLU A 267 26.21 3.58 -1.02
N GLU A 268 25.11 4.34 -1.06
CA GLU A 268 23.91 4.04 -0.28
C GLU A 268 23.25 2.72 -0.73
N LYS A 269 23.19 2.49 -2.05
CA LYS A 269 22.72 1.20 -2.59
C LYS A 269 23.63 0.04 -2.20
N LEU A 270 24.96 0.24 -2.17
CA LEU A 270 25.91 -0.78 -1.73
C LEU A 270 25.67 -1.19 -0.27
N LYS A 271 25.39 -0.24 0.63
CA LYS A 271 25.03 -0.53 2.03
C LYS A 271 23.79 -1.43 2.11
N VAL A 272 22.77 -1.15 1.30
CA VAL A 272 21.57 -2.00 1.19
C VAL A 272 21.91 -3.39 0.63
N ARG A 273 22.77 -3.49 -0.40
CA ARG A 273 23.24 -4.79 -0.93
C ARG A 273 23.93 -5.64 0.11
N GLU A 274 24.74 -5.03 0.98
CA GLU A 274 25.42 -5.72 2.09
C GLU A 274 24.41 -6.23 3.12
N ILE A 275 23.48 -5.38 3.57
CA ILE A 275 22.42 -5.74 4.54
C ILE A 275 21.57 -6.92 4.05
N PHE A 276 21.24 -6.95 2.76
CA PHE A 276 20.42 -7.99 2.16
C PHE A 276 21.24 -9.14 1.57
N SER A 277 22.57 -9.06 1.59
CA SER A 277 23.47 -10.05 0.98
C SER A 277 23.10 -10.37 -0.48
N ASN A 278 22.71 -9.36 -1.25
CA ASN A 278 22.15 -9.47 -2.62
C ASN A 278 20.91 -10.37 -2.76
N ASN A 279 20.26 -10.77 -1.65
CA ASN A 279 19.02 -11.52 -1.65
C ASN A 279 17.87 -10.63 -1.16
N TYR A 280 17.09 -10.14 -2.13
CA TYR A 280 15.94 -9.27 -1.89
C TYR A 280 14.62 -10.04 -1.81
N ASN A 281 14.62 -11.37 -1.79
CA ASN A 281 13.40 -12.16 -1.68
C ASN A 281 12.64 -11.75 -0.42
N ILE A 282 11.36 -11.41 -0.58
CA ILE A 282 10.50 -11.07 0.54
C ILE A 282 10.23 -12.36 1.32
N PRO A 283 10.56 -12.43 2.63
CA PRO A 283 10.28 -13.60 3.45
C PRO A 283 8.79 -13.94 3.45
N LYS A 284 8.45 -15.22 3.35
CA LYS A 284 7.06 -15.71 3.41
C LYS A 284 6.68 -16.07 4.86
N ASP A 285 6.74 -15.08 5.74
CA ASP A 285 6.64 -15.22 7.21
C ASP A 285 5.32 -14.64 7.77
N PHE A 286 4.23 -14.76 7.01
CA PHE A 286 2.90 -14.39 7.48
C PHE A 286 2.54 -15.14 8.77
N LEU A 287 2.07 -14.38 9.76
CA LEU A 287 1.53 -14.88 11.02
C LEU A 287 0.28 -14.08 11.37
N MET A 288 -0.74 -14.76 11.91
CA MET A 288 -1.92 -14.08 12.45
C MET A 288 -1.52 -13.26 13.69
N THR A 289 -1.61 -11.94 13.59
CA THR A 289 -1.38 -11.01 14.70
C THR A 289 -2.61 -10.87 15.58
N ALA A 290 -3.80 -10.71 14.98
CA ALA A 290 -5.07 -10.71 15.69
C ALA A 290 -5.71 -12.11 15.63
N PRO A 291 -6.56 -12.49 16.60
CA PRO A 291 -7.34 -13.71 16.45
C PRO A 291 -8.27 -13.60 15.23
N PRO A 292 -8.42 -14.69 14.44
CA PRO A 292 -9.29 -14.67 13.27
C PRO A 292 -10.75 -14.53 13.69
N HIS A 293 -11.51 -13.73 12.93
CA HIS A 293 -12.96 -13.75 13.03
C HIS A 293 -13.45 -15.02 12.33
N ILE A 294 -14.14 -15.90 13.06
CA ILE A 294 -14.69 -17.14 12.53
C ILE A 294 -16.21 -17.01 12.57
N GLU A 295 -16.82 -17.03 11.40
CA GLU A 295 -18.28 -17.05 11.26
C GLU A 295 -18.86 -18.23 12.08
N ASP A 296 -20.00 -18.00 12.75
CA ASP A 296 -20.64 -18.95 13.67
C ASP A 296 -19.91 -19.29 14.98
N ASN A 297 -18.74 -18.68 15.29
CA ASN A 297 -18.09 -18.82 16.58
C ASN A 297 -18.44 -17.65 17.53
N THR A 298 -19.25 -17.91 18.56
CA THR A 298 -19.68 -16.91 19.55
C THR A 298 -18.50 -16.25 20.26
N ASP A 299 -17.42 -16.99 20.51
CA ASP A 299 -16.24 -16.46 21.21
C ASP A 299 -15.52 -15.38 20.37
N SER A 300 -15.62 -15.43 19.04
CA SER A 300 -15.04 -14.42 18.16
C SER A 300 -15.81 -13.09 18.19
N LEU A 301 -17.10 -13.12 18.54
CA LEU A 301 -17.95 -11.94 18.64
C LEU A 301 -17.70 -11.15 19.92
N ASP A 302 -17.35 -11.85 21.01
CA ASP A 302 -17.09 -11.26 22.34
C ASP A 302 -15.67 -10.71 22.51
N GLN A 303 -14.77 -10.95 21.55
CA GLN A 303 -13.43 -10.38 21.58
C GLN A 303 -13.45 -8.85 21.49
N LYS A 304 -12.59 -8.21 22.31
CA LYS A 304 -12.39 -6.76 22.26
C LYS A 304 -11.96 -6.34 20.85
N ARG A 305 -12.82 -5.57 20.18
CA ARG A 305 -12.53 -5.00 18.86
C ARG A 305 -11.69 -3.74 18.98
N GLY A 306 -10.87 -3.47 17.97
CA GLY A 306 -10.06 -2.25 17.90
C GLY A 306 -8.83 -2.30 18.82
N LEU A 307 -8.19 -3.46 18.92
CA LEU A 307 -6.88 -3.60 19.54
C LEU A 307 -5.77 -3.35 18.50
N SER A 308 -4.60 -2.93 18.99
CA SER A 308 -3.36 -2.87 18.21
C SER A 308 -2.51 -4.09 18.51
N TYR A 309 -1.83 -4.61 17.50
CA TYR A 309 -0.93 -5.75 17.59
C TYR A 309 0.43 -5.39 17.01
N GLU A 310 1.49 -5.93 17.61
CA GLU A 310 2.82 -5.93 17.01
C GLU A 310 2.87 -6.97 15.89
N ASN A 311 3.37 -6.57 14.72
CA ASN A 311 3.50 -7.44 13.56
C ASN A 311 4.97 -7.80 13.31
N PRO A 312 5.34 -9.09 13.41
CA PRO A 312 6.73 -9.51 13.32
C PRO A 312 7.34 -9.23 11.95
N GLN A 313 6.55 -9.19 10.87
CA GLN A 313 7.06 -8.83 9.53
C GLN A 313 7.60 -7.41 9.52
N THR A 314 6.83 -6.45 10.07
CA THR A 314 7.25 -5.05 10.17
C THR A 314 8.45 -4.89 11.09
N THR A 315 8.44 -5.53 12.26
CA THR A 315 9.56 -5.46 13.20
C THR A 315 10.84 -6.02 12.59
N ASN A 316 10.79 -7.22 12.00
CA ASN A 316 11.95 -7.84 11.36
C ASN A 316 12.48 -6.99 10.20
N PHE A 317 11.58 -6.41 9.40
CA PHE A 317 11.95 -5.53 8.29
C PHE A 317 12.64 -4.25 8.79
N CYS A 318 12.05 -3.56 9.77
CA CYS A 318 12.57 -2.32 10.34
C CYS A 318 13.90 -2.55 11.07
N GLU A 319 14.05 -3.66 11.80
CA GLU A 319 15.32 -4.03 12.46
C GLU A 319 16.41 -4.33 11.43
N LYS A 320 16.10 -5.09 10.37
CA LYS A 320 17.06 -5.42 9.31
C LYS A 320 17.52 -4.18 8.54
N LEU A 321 16.59 -3.30 8.19
CA LEU A 321 16.89 -2.07 7.45
C LEU A 321 17.37 -0.92 8.35
N ASN A 322 17.25 -1.07 9.67
CA ASN A 322 17.57 -0.05 10.69
C ASN A 322 16.81 1.27 10.45
N ILE A 323 15.48 1.19 10.38
CA ILE A 323 14.56 2.33 10.23
C ILE A 323 13.49 2.30 11.32
N ILE A 324 12.73 3.39 11.46
CA ILE A 324 11.66 3.53 12.45
C ILE A 324 10.59 2.44 12.26
N ASP A 325 10.23 1.75 13.34
CA ASP A 325 9.09 0.83 13.39
C ASP A 325 7.81 1.58 13.79
N ILE A 326 7.05 2.02 12.79
CA ILE A 326 5.78 2.75 12.98
C ILE A 326 4.73 1.87 13.69
N ASN A 327 4.68 0.56 13.39
CA ASN A 327 3.73 -0.36 14.01
C ASN A 327 3.99 -0.48 15.52
N LYS A 328 5.26 -0.65 15.91
CA LYS A 328 5.66 -0.66 17.32
C LYS A 328 5.32 0.65 18.03
N ILE A 329 5.52 1.80 17.38
CA ILE A 329 5.11 3.10 17.94
C ILE A 329 3.59 3.17 18.12
N PHE A 330 2.80 2.72 17.15
CA PHE A 330 1.34 2.66 17.29
C PHE A 330 0.89 1.73 18.41
N TYR A 331 1.52 0.56 18.55
CA TYR A 331 1.27 -0.38 19.63
C TYR A 331 1.59 0.23 21.00
N GLN A 332 2.72 0.93 21.14
CA GLN A 332 3.12 1.59 22.38
C GLN A 332 2.23 2.79 22.73
N LYS A 333 1.78 3.55 21.73
CA LYS A 333 0.83 4.66 21.91
C LYS A 333 -0.56 4.16 22.29
N ALA A 334 -0.94 2.96 21.85
CA ALA A 334 -2.14 2.31 22.34
C ALA A 334 -2.01 2.08 23.84
N ASN A 335 -2.98 2.59 24.62
CA ASN A 335 -3.06 2.30 26.06
C ASN A 335 -3.12 0.78 26.28
N ILE A 336 -2.62 0.27 27.41
CA ILE A 336 -2.60 -1.16 27.77
C ILE A 336 -3.95 -1.88 27.56
N ASN A 337 -5.08 -1.16 27.71
CA ASN A 337 -6.42 -1.69 27.47
C ASN A 337 -6.75 -1.98 25.99
N TYR A 338 -5.96 -1.43 25.07
CA TYR A 338 -6.07 -1.56 23.61
C TYR A 338 -4.87 -2.28 22.98
N GLN A 339 -3.94 -2.78 23.78
CA GLN A 339 -2.87 -3.64 23.31
C GLN A 339 -3.36 -5.09 23.29
N GLY A 340 -3.40 -5.68 22.10
CA GLY A 340 -3.69 -7.09 21.93
C GLY A 340 -2.45 -7.95 22.19
N ILE A 341 -2.68 -9.18 22.64
CA ILE A 341 -1.64 -10.21 22.67
C ILE A 341 -1.62 -10.84 21.27
N PRO A 342 -0.50 -10.80 20.54
CA PRO A 342 -0.44 -11.37 19.21
C PRO A 342 -0.83 -12.85 19.18
N HIS A 343 -1.72 -13.24 18.26
CA HIS A 343 -2.32 -14.57 18.22
C HIS A 343 -1.27 -15.68 18.02
N TYR A 344 -0.24 -15.43 17.22
CA TYR A 344 0.89 -16.37 17.05
C TYR A 344 1.70 -16.62 18.35
N LYS A 345 1.53 -15.80 19.40
CA LYS A 345 2.14 -16.01 20.73
C LYS A 345 1.22 -16.79 21.68
N LEU A 346 -0.04 -17.03 21.31
CA LEU A 346 -0.98 -17.79 22.12
C LEU A 346 -0.72 -19.30 21.93
N SER A 347 -0.64 -20.03 23.03
CA SER A 347 -0.39 -21.48 23.06
C SER A 347 -1.66 -22.25 23.47
N GLY A 348 -1.84 -23.45 22.92
CA GLY A 348 -2.91 -24.37 23.28
C GLY A 348 -3.54 -25.02 22.05
N HIS A 349 -4.10 -26.23 22.19
CA HIS A 349 -4.52 -27.09 21.07
C HIS A 349 -5.28 -26.38 19.93
N PHE A 350 -6.18 -25.45 20.25
CA PHE A 350 -6.93 -24.68 19.25
C PHE A 350 -6.05 -23.69 18.47
N HIS A 351 -5.21 -22.93 19.18
CA HIS A 351 -4.30 -21.95 18.58
C HIS A 351 -3.17 -22.64 17.80
N ASP A 352 -2.63 -23.74 18.34
CA ASP A 352 -1.57 -24.51 17.69
C ASP A 352 -2.04 -25.11 16.37
N ALA A 353 -3.30 -25.61 16.32
CA ALA A 353 -3.90 -26.13 15.10
C ALA A 353 -4.07 -25.05 14.02
N LEU A 354 -4.59 -23.86 14.38
CA LEU A 354 -4.73 -22.75 13.44
C LEU A 354 -3.37 -22.22 12.94
N ASN A 355 -2.40 -22.06 13.85
CA ASN A 355 -1.05 -21.61 13.48
C ASN A 355 -0.35 -22.61 12.52
N SER A 356 -0.62 -23.92 12.66
CA SER A 356 -0.05 -24.94 11.77
C SER A 356 -0.56 -24.92 10.33
N GLN A 357 -1.74 -24.32 10.08
CA GLN A 357 -2.35 -24.26 8.74
C GLN A 357 -1.75 -23.18 7.84
N ILE A 358 -0.93 -22.28 8.39
CA ILE A 358 -0.46 -21.05 7.72
C ILE A 358 0.73 -21.29 6.78
N LEU A 359 1.29 -22.50 6.71
CA LEU A 359 2.46 -22.79 5.85
C LEU A 359 2.24 -22.32 4.40
N ILE A 360 2.98 -21.27 4.02
CA ILE A 360 3.06 -20.76 2.66
C ILE A 360 3.98 -21.71 1.90
N GLU A 361 3.41 -22.77 1.34
CA GLU A 361 4.13 -23.61 0.39
C GLU A 361 4.49 -22.78 -0.85
N ASP A 362 5.69 -23.00 -1.39
CA ASP A 362 6.05 -22.48 -2.70
C ASP A 362 5.08 -23.05 -3.73
N LEU A 363 4.38 -22.17 -4.46
CA LEU A 363 3.54 -22.58 -5.58
C LEU A 363 4.43 -23.31 -6.59
N SER A 364 3.97 -24.46 -7.07
CA SER A 364 4.55 -25.08 -8.26
C SER A 364 4.45 -24.10 -9.43
N ASP A 365 5.56 -23.94 -10.16
CA ASP A 365 5.74 -23.02 -11.29
C ASP A 365 4.62 -22.96 -12.34
#